data_AF-A0A7S3A5Y4-F1
#
_entry.id   AF-A0A7S3A5Y4-F1
#
_cell.length_a   1.000
_cell.length_b   1.000
_cell.length_c   1.000
_cell.angle_alpha   90.00
_cell.angle_beta   90.00
_cell.angle_gamma   90.00
#
_symmetry.space_group_name_H-M   'P 1'
#
loop_
_entity.id
_entity.type
_entity.pdbx_description
1 polymer ?
#
loop_
_entity_poly.entity_id
_entity_poly.type
_entity_poly.pdbx_seq_one_letter_code
_entity_poly.pdbx_strand_id
1 'polypeptide(L)'
;MKELDPTYAFHLGLYALSLECILFFAVVSRSQDPYAHEGIARAFSLIFLFQSAAAFTCVLSLQSFKGVFSEVVATASAFFIIATLFVCIPGAALVAIPEMRYRVWKTALTLINIVALFFSAMIVGPVSICLPKKSAFVVALRTALYKPPCLRTEES
;
A
#
# COMPACT_ATOMS: atom_id res chain seq x y z
N MET A 1 -6.98 -10.23 -34.97
CA MET A 1 -7.34 -10.14 -33.55
C MET A 1 -6.54 -9.01 -32.96
N LYS A 2 -7.18 -7.94 -32.44
CA LYS A 2 -6.45 -6.89 -31.72
C LYS A 2 -6.04 -7.49 -30.37
N GLU A 3 -4.74 -7.52 -30.08
CA GLU A 3 -4.24 -7.92 -28.76
C GLU A 3 -4.85 -7.00 -27.71
N LEU A 4 -5.48 -7.60 -26.69
CA LEU A 4 -6.09 -6.88 -25.60
C LEU A 4 -4.96 -6.29 -24.74
N ASP A 5 -4.94 -4.97 -24.56
CA ASP A 5 -3.90 -4.31 -23.76
C ASP A 5 -4.02 -4.77 -22.29
N PRO A 6 -3.04 -5.52 -21.75
CA PRO A 6 -3.12 -6.12 -20.42
C PRO A 6 -3.24 -5.06 -19.31
N THR A 7 -2.81 -3.84 -19.59
CA THR A 7 -2.90 -2.69 -18.71
C THR A 7 -4.36 -2.34 -18.36
N TYR A 8 -5.26 -2.42 -19.36
CA TYR A 8 -6.67 -2.10 -19.16
C TYR A 8 -7.37 -3.15 -18.28
N ALA A 9 -7.07 -4.43 -18.50
CA ALA A 9 -7.59 -5.52 -17.69
C ALA A 9 -7.13 -5.42 -16.22
N PHE A 10 -5.87 -5.04 -16.00
CA PHE A 10 -5.34 -4.80 -14.65
C PHE A 10 -6.06 -3.66 -13.92
N HIS A 11 -6.33 -2.53 -14.59
CA HIS A 11 -7.10 -1.42 -14.01
C HIS A 11 -8.53 -1.82 -13.67
N LEU A 12 -9.19 -2.55 -14.56
CA LEU A 12 -10.55 -3.06 -14.31
C LEU A 12 -10.58 -4.02 -13.12
N GLY A 13 -9.57 -4.88 -12.99
CA GLY A 13 -9.42 -5.77 -11.84
C GLY A 13 -9.26 -5.01 -10.53
N LEU A 14 -8.42 -3.97 -10.51
CA LEU A 14 -8.24 -3.13 -9.31
C LEU A 14 -9.51 -2.34 -8.95
N TYR A 15 -10.26 -1.85 -9.94
CA TYR A 15 -11.55 -1.21 -9.70
C TYR A 15 -12.58 -2.19 -9.13
N ALA A 16 -12.72 -3.37 -9.73
CA ALA A 16 -13.62 -4.41 -9.26
C ALA A 16 -13.29 -4.82 -7.81
N LEU A 17 -11.99 -5.03 -7.52
CA LEU A 17 -11.51 -5.34 -6.18
C LEU A 17 -11.83 -4.23 -5.18
N SER A 18 -11.65 -2.95 -5.57
CA SER A 18 -11.99 -1.82 -4.70
C SER A 18 -13.49 -1.77 -4.38
N LEU A 19 -14.35 -1.97 -5.37
CA LEU A 19 -15.81 -1.99 -5.18
C LEU A 19 -16.24 -3.15 -4.29
N GLU A 20 -15.68 -4.34 -4.52
CA GLU A 20 -15.93 -5.51 -3.69
C GLU A 20 -15.55 -5.27 -2.22
N CYS A 21 -14.37 -4.70 -1.98
CA CYS A 21 -13.90 -4.37 -0.63
C CYS A 21 -14.80 -3.33 0.06
N ILE A 22 -15.29 -2.31 -0.65
CA ILE A 22 -16.24 -1.32 -0.10
C ILE A 22 -17.57 -1.99 0.27
N LEU A 23 -18.07 -2.87 -0.60
CA LEU A 23 -19.30 -3.61 -0.35
C LEU A 23 -19.17 -4.51 0.88
N PHE A 24 -18.05 -5.23 1.01
CA PHE A 24 -17.77 -6.04 2.21
C PHE A 24 -17.71 -5.18 3.47
N PHE A 25 -17.03 -4.03 3.43
CA PHE A 25 -17.03 -3.08 4.55
C PHE A 25 -18.45 -2.63 4.92
N ALA A 26 -19.27 -2.27 3.93
CA ALA A 26 -20.64 -1.82 4.14
C ALA A 26 -21.54 -2.92 4.75
N VAL A 27 -21.40 -4.17 4.29
CA VAL A 27 -22.15 -5.32 4.82
C VAL A 27 -21.72 -5.62 6.26
N VAL A 28 -20.42 -5.72 6.53
CA VAL A 28 -19.89 -6.06 7.86
C VAL A 28 -20.18 -4.96 8.88
N SER A 29 -20.15 -3.69 8.48
CA SER A 29 -20.50 -2.57 9.37
C SER A 29 -21.99 -2.50 9.72
N ARG A 30 -22.85 -3.10 8.89
CA ARG A 30 -24.32 -3.17 9.10
C ARG A 30 -24.77 -4.43 9.84
N SER A 31 -24.04 -5.54 9.73
CA SER A 31 -24.32 -6.79 10.44
C SER A 31 -23.89 -6.68 11.91
N GLN A 32 -24.70 -5.99 12.73
CA GLN A 32 -24.51 -5.95 14.18
C GLN A 32 -25.16 -7.18 14.81
N ASP A 33 -24.50 -8.33 14.72
CA ASP A 33 -24.87 -9.48 15.56
C ASP A 33 -24.31 -9.27 16.98
N PRO A 34 -25.15 -9.13 18.02
CA PRO A 34 -24.73 -8.77 19.38
C PRO A 34 -23.88 -9.85 20.08
N TYR A 35 -23.72 -11.04 19.47
CA TYR A 35 -23.04 -12.18 20.06
C TYR A 35 -21.80 -12.66 19.27
N ALA A 36 -21.46 -12.04 18.13
CA ALA A 36 -20.40 -12.50 17.26
C ALA A 36 -19.25 -11.49 17.16
N HIS A 37 -18.14 -11.77 17.84
CA HIS A 37 -16.79 -11.29 17.55
C HIS A 37 -16.63 -9.84 17.03
N GLU A 38 -17.18 -8.84 17.74
CA GLU A 38 -17.11 -7.42 17.32
C GLU A 38 -15.69 -6.97 16.93
N GLY A 39 -14.67 -7.43 17.67
CA GLY A 39 -13.27 -7.07 17.39
C GLY A 39 -12.73 -7.63 16.07
N ILE A 40 -13.15 -8.85 15.70
CA ILE A 40 -12.70 -9.51 14.47
C ILE A 40 -13.41 -8.87 13.26
N ALA A 41 -14.72 -8.67 13.36
CA ALA A 41 -15.51 -8.02 12.30
C ALA A 41 -15.00 -6.59 12.02
N ARG A 42 -14.67 -5.81 13.07
CA ARG A 42 -14.07 -4.47 12.91
C ARG A 42 -12.67 -4.50 12.30
N ALA A 43 -11.85 -5.49 12.64
CA ALA A 43 -10.53 -5.63 12.04
C ALA A 43 -10.64 -5.94 10.54
N PHE A 44 -11.50 -6.89 10.15
CA PHE A 44 -11.73 -7.22 8.75
C PHE A 44 -12.31 -6.05 7.96
N SER A 45 -13.28 -5.32 8.51
CA SER A 45 -13.87 -4.19 7.81
C SER A 45 -12.83 -3.08 7.56
N LEU A 46 -11.96 -2.78 8.53
CA LEU A 46 -10.85 -1.84 8.35
C LEU A 46 -9.85 -2.31 7.28
N ILE A 47 -9.52 -3.61 7.24
CA ILE A 47 -8.64 -4.17 6.21
C ILE A 47 -9.24 -3.94 4.82
N PHE A 48 -10.51 -4.30 4.62
CA PHE A 48 -11.19 -4.08 3.34
C PHE A 48 -11.25 -2.60 2.95
N LEU A 49 -11.52 -1.70 3.91
CA LEU A 49 -11.54 -0.26 3.65
C LEU A 49 -10.18 0.25 3.16
N PHE A 50 -9.09 -0.08 3.87
CA PHE A 50 -7.75 0.38 3.49
C PHE A 50 -7.25 -0.26 2.20
N GLN A 51 -7.57 -1.54 1.97
CA GLN A 51 -7.22 -2.23 0.73
C GLN A 51 -7.96 -1.65 -0.48
N SER A 52 -9.25 -1.29 -0.31
CA SER A 52 -9.99 -0.56 -1.33
C SER A 52 -9.39 0.81 -1.60
N ALA A 53 -9.08 1.58 -0.56
CA ALA A 53 -8.50 2.91 -0.70
C ALA A 53 -7.14 2.86 -1.41
N ALA A 54 -6.30 1.87 -1.06
CA ALA A 54 -5.03 1.61 -1.72
C ALA A 54 -5.19 1.28 -3.21
N ALA A 55 -6.10 0.36 -3.54
CA ALA A 55 -6.37 -0.04 -4.92
C ALA A 55 -6.93 1.14 -5.75
N PHE A 56 -7.90 1.87 -5.21
CA PHE A 56 -8.52 3.02 -5.88
C PHE A 56 -7.51 4.14 -6.15
N THR A 57 -6.73 4.52 -5.13
CA THR A 57 -5.68 5.55 -5.29
C THR A 57 -4.57 5.07 -6.22
N CYS A 58 -4.21 3.78 -6.21
CA CYS A 58 -3.25 3.23 -7.17
C CYS A 58 -3.74 3.44 -8.60
N VAL A 59 -4.98 3.03 -8.91
CA VAL A 59 -5.54 3.22 -10.25
C VAL A 59 -5.65 4.70 -10.62
N LEU A 60 -6.09 5.55 -9.69
CA LEU A 60 -6.21 6.98 -9.93
C LEU A 60 -4.84 7.63 -10.22
N SER A 61 -3.77 7.19 -9.55
CA SER A 61 -2.42 7.70 -9.83
C SER A 61 -1.92 7.31 -11.22
N LEU A 62 -2.26 6.10 -11.69
CA LEU A 62 -1.90 5.59 -13.02
C LEU A 62 -2.71 6.26 -14.14
N GLN A 63 -3.96 6.65 -13.87
CA GLN A 63 -4.81 7.37 -14.82
C GLN A 63 -4.52 8.88 -14.86
N SER A 64 -3.94 9.43 -13.80
CA SER A 64 -3.56 10.83 -13.73
C SER A 64 -2.34 11.09 -14.62
N PHE A 65 -2.47 12.00 -15.58
CA PHE A 65 -1.33 12.47 -16.39
C PHE A 65 -0.22 13.06 -15.51
N LYS A 66 1.02 13.05 -16.01
CA LYS A 66 2.21 13.56 -15.32
C LYS A 66 1.95 14.94 -14.70
N GLY A 67 2.02 15.01 -13.38
CA GLY A 67 1.80 16.24 -12.61
C GLY A 67 1.81 15.97 -11.11
N VAL A 68 1.81 17.04 -10.32
CA VAL A 68 1.87 17.00 -8.84
C VAL A 68 0.73 16.13 -8.25
N PHE A 69 -0.44 16.14 -8.89
CA PHE A 69 -1.58 15.32 -8.47
C PHE A 69 -1.30 13.81 -8.54
N SER A 70 -0.63 13.33 -9.59
CA SER A 70 -0.29 11.90 -9.72
C SER A 70 0.67 11.46 -8.60
N GLU A 71 1.65 12.31 -8.23
CA GLU A 71 2.58 12.03 -7.13
C GLU A 71 1.89 12.02 -5.76
N VAL A 72 0.99 12.97 -5.50
CA VAL A 72 0.20 13.00 -4.26
C VAL A 72 -0.70 11.76 -4.14
N VAL A 73 -1.34 11.34 -5.23
CA VAL A 73 -2.19 10.16 -5.22
C VAL A 73 -1.37 8.86 -5.09
N ALA A 74 -0.18 8.79 -5.69
CA ALA A 74 0.74 7.67 -5.54
C ALA A 74 1.25 7.53 -4.10
N THR A 75 1.62 8.64 -3.47
CA THR A 75 2.03 8.66 -2.04
C THR A 75 0.87 8.28 -1.12
N ALA A 76 -0.35 8.74 -1.40
CA ALA A 76 -1.54 8.30 -0.67
C ALA A 76 -1.79 6.79 -0.80
N SER A 77 -1.61 6.22 -2.00
CA SER A 77 -1.70 4.77 -2.22
C SER A 77 -0.67 4.00 -1.40
N ALA A 78 0.60 4.43 -1.41
CA ALA A 78 1.65 3.83 -0.60
C ALA A 78 1.30 3.89 0.91
N PHE A 79 0.78 5.03 1.37
CA PHE A 79 0.32 5.18 2.76
C PHE A 79 -0.79 4.18 3.11
N PHE A 80 -1.80 4.02 2.24
CA PHE A 80 -2.89 3.07 2.47
C PHE A 80 -2.44 1.62 2.44
N ILE A 81 -1.48 1.25 1.60
CA ILE A 81 -0.86 -0.08 1.60
C ILE A 81 -0.18 -0.34 2.95
N ILE A 82 0.63 0.62 3.42
CA ILE A 82 1.32 0.53 4.71
C ILE A 82 0.30 0.42 5.86
N ALA A 83 -0.74 1.27 5.86
CA ALA A 83 -1.81 1.21 6.85
C ALA A 83 -2.53 -0.15 6.84
N THR A 84 -2.80 -0.70 5.65
CA THR A 84 -3.39 -2.04 5.49
C THR A 84 -2.52 -3.09 6.16
N LEU A 85 -1.20 -3.07 5.95
CA LEU A 85 -0.28 -4.01 6.59
C LEU A 85 -0.33 -3.91 8.12
N PHE A 86 -0.34 -2.70 8.67
CA PHE A 86 -0.42 -2.50 10.13
C PHE A 86 -1.73 -2.98 10.75
N VAL A 87 -2.84 -3.01 9.99
CA VAL A 87 -4.13 -3.52 10.47
C VAL A 87 -4.26 -5.03 10.21
N CYS A 88 -3.74 -5.53 9.09
CA CYS A 88 -3.76 -6.95 8.72
C CYS A 88 -3.02 -7.83 9.71
N ILE A 89 -1.83 -7.41 10.15
CA ILE A 89 -0.99 -8.22 11.05
C ILE A 89 -1.71 -8.52 12.39
N PRO A 90 -2.21 -7.53 13.15
CA PRO A 90 -2.95 -7.81 14.38
C PRO A 90 -4.29 -8.50 14.09
N GLY A 91 -4.97 -8.17 12.98
CA GLY A 91 -6.18 -8.87 12.55
C GLY A 91 -5.96 -10.36 12.33
N ALA A 92 -4.91 -10.73 11.60
CA ALA A 92 -4.52 -12.12 11.34
C ALA A 92 -4.15 -12.85 12.64
N ALA A 93 -3.44 -12.19 13.56
CA ALA A 93 -3.11 -12.78 14.87
C ALA A 93 -4.35 -13.00 15.74
N LEU A 94 -5.37 -12.13 15.66
CA LEU A 94 -6.64 -12.30 16.36
C LEU A 94 -7.45 -13.49 15.82
N VAL A 95 -7.40 -13.73 14.51
CA VAL A 95 -8.08 -14.87 13.86
C VAL A 95 -7.35 -16.18 14.14
N ALA A 96 -6.02 -16.20 14.03
CA ALA A 96 -5.22 -17.40 14.24
C ALA A 96 -5.28 -17.92 15.68
N ILE A 97 -5.46 -17.03 16.66
CA ILE A 97 -5.54 -17.37 18.07
C ILE A 97 -6.78 -16.68 18.68
N PRO A 98 -7.96 -17.30 18.67
CA PRO A 98 -9.17 -16.66 19.18
C PRO A 98 -9.12 -16.43 20.71
N GLU A 99 -8.39 -17.27 21.43
CA GLU A 99 -8.41 -17.29 22.90
C GLU A 99 -7.60 -16.14 23.54
N MET A 100 -8.23 -15.43 24.48
CA MET A 100 -7.63 -14.31 25.24
C MET A 100 -6.45 -14.72 26.12
N ARG A 101 -6.34 -16.02 26.47
CA ARG A 101 -5.31 -16.55 27.37
C ARG A 101 -3.92 -16.61 26.74
N TYR A 102 -3.84 -16.61 25.40
CA TYR A 102 -2.60 -16.76 24.65
C TYR A 102 -2.06 -15.42 24.13
N ARG A 103 -2.08 -14.36 24.96
CA ARG A 103 -1.59 -13.02 24.57
C ARG A 103 -0.14 -13.04 24.07
N VAL A 104 0.72 -13.83 24.73
CA VAL A 104 2.13 -13.95 24.36
C VAL A 104 2.29 -14.50 22.94
N TRP A 105 1.49 -15.50 22.55
CA TRP A 105 1.52 -16.08 21.21
C TRP A 105 0.98 -15.13 20.15
N LYS A 106 -0.03 -14.32 20.46
CA LYS A 106 -0.51 -13.25 19.57
C LYS A 106 0.59 -12.24 19.27
N THR A 107 1.28 -11.78 20.31
CA THR A 107 2.41 -10.85 20.17
C THR A 107 3.55 -11.48 19.38
N ALA A 108 3.89 -12.74 19.66
CA ALA A 108 4.93 -13.47 18.92
C ALA A 108 4.59 -13.60 17.43
N LEU A 109 3.36 -14.00 17.07
CA LEU A 109 2.91 -14.07 15.67
C LEU A 109 2.91 -12.70 14.98
N THR A 110 2.51 -11.65 15.69
CA THR A 110 2.55 -10.27 15.19
C THR A 110 4.00 -9.89 14.86
N LEU A 111 4.93 -10.17 15.77
CA LEU A 111 6.34 -9.84 15.61
C LEU A 111 6.99 -10.64 14.47
N ILE A 112 6.67 -11.93 14.34
CA ILE A 112 7.12 -12.78 13.24
C ILE A 112 6.64 -12.22 11.89
N ASN A 113 5.38 -11.80 11.79
CA ASN A 113 4.84 -11.23 10.55
C ASN A 113 5.50 -9.89 10.20
N ILE A 114 5.80 -9.04 11.19
CA ILE A 114 6.54 -7.78 10.97
C ILE A 114 7.94 -8.07 10.43
N VAL A 115 8.65 -9.04 11.04
CA VAL A 115 9.99 -9.44 10.60
C VAL A 115 9.94 -10.04 9.19
N ALA A 116 8.97 -10.91 8.90
CA ALA A 116 8.80 -11.48 7.57
C ALA A 116 8.53 -10.40 6.51
N LEU A 117 7.67 -9.42 6.80
CA LEU A 117 7.42 -8.27 5.92
C LEU A 117 8.69 -7.45 5.66
N PHE A 118 9.50 -7.21 6.71
CA PHE A 118 10.77 -6.52 6.57
C PHE A 118 11.72 -7.27 5.64
N PHE A 119 11.85 -8.59 5.80
CA PHE A 119 12.67 -9.42 4.91
C PHE A 119 12.13 -9.44 3.48
N SER A 120 10.82 -9.56 3.27
CA SER A 120 10.22 -9.49 1.94
C SER A 120 10.48 -8.14 1.27
N ALA A 121 10.38 -7.04 2.01
CA ALA A 121 10.70 -5.71 1.49
C ALA A 121 12.18 -5.57 1.10
N MET A 122 13.10 -6.16 1.89
CA MET A 122 14.54 -6.20 1.58
C MET A 122 14.89 -7.07 0.37
N ILE A 123 14.09 -8.10 0.07
CA ILE A 123 14.29 -8.97 -1.12
C ILE A 123 13.72 -8.32 -2.38
N VAL A 124 12.55 -7.67 -2.28
CA VAL A 124 11.88 -7.02 -3.42
C VAL A 124 12.51 -5.67 -3.75
N GLY A 125 12.98 -4.91 -2.75
CA GLY A 125 13.66 -3.62 -2.92
C GLY A 125 14.80 -3.61 -3.95
N PRO A 126 15.77 -4.55 -3.92
CA PRO A 126 16.83 -4.63 -4.91
C PRO A 126 16.34 -5.07 -6.29
N VAL A 127 15.24 -5.83 -6.38
CA VAL A 127 14.64 -6.24 -7.67
C VAL A 127 14.02 -5.03 -8.40
N SER A 128 13.44 -4.07 -7.68
CA SER A 128 12.98 -2.80 -8.26
C SER A 128 14.11 -1.85 -8.65
N ILE A 129 15.32 -2.01 -8.08
CA ILE A 129 16.52 -1.22 -8.40
C ILE A 129 17.27 -1.80 -9.62
N CYS A 130 17.07 -3.09 -9.93
CA CYS A 130 17.67 -3.77 -11.08
C CYS A 130 16.84 -3.68 -12.39
N LEU A 131 15.70 -2.98 -12.41
CA LEU A 131 15.05 -2.58 -13.65
C LEU A 131 15.86 -1.44 -14.32
N PRO A 132 16.12 -1.49 -15.64
CA PRO A 132 16.92 -0.48 -16.32
C PRO A 132 16.27 0.92 -16.25
N LYS A 133 17.02 1.86 -15.65
CA LYS A 133 16.98 3.34 -15.70
C LYS A 133 15.86 3.98 -16.53
N LYS A 134 14.97 4.76 -15.88
CA LYS A 134 14.44 6.05 -16.37
C LYS A 134 13.65 6.86 -15.32
N SER A 135 13.95 6.74 -14.02
CA SER A 135 13.34 7.66 -13.05
C SER A 135 14.09 8.98 -13.09
N ALA A 136 13.49 9.98 -13.74
CA ALA A 136 13.93 11.38 -13.75
C ALA A 136 14.20 11.92 -12.33
N PHE A 137 13.59 11.30 -11.31
CA PHE A 137 13.80 11.59 -9.90
C PHE A 137 15.24 11.34 -9.42
N VAL A 138 15.89 10.24 -9.83
CA VAL A 138 17.27 9.93 -9.40
C VAL A 138 18.28 10.86 -10.08
N VAL A 139 17.99 11.28 -11.32
CA VAL A 139 18.81 12.27 -12.04
C VAL A 139 18.62 13.66 -11.44
N ALA A 140 17.38 14.08 -11.17
CA ALA A 140 17.05 15.37 -10.55
C ALA A 140 17.67 15.51 -9.15
N LEU A 141 17.62 14.44 -8.34
CA LEU A 141 18.23 14.41 -7.01
C LEU A 141 19.77 14.49 -7.09
N ARG A 142 20.40 13.82 -8.06
CA ARG A 142 21.86 13.97 -8.31
C ARG A 142 22.24 15.38 -8.75
N THR A 143 21.47 16.02 -9.64
CA THR A 143 21.74 17.41 -10.06
C THR A 143 21.48 18.43 -8.95
N ALA A 144 20.55 18.16 -8.03
CA ALA A 144 20.32 19.01 -6.87
C ALA A 144 21.44 18.89 -5.82
N LEU A 145 22.00 17.68 -5.65
CA LEU A 145 23.08 17.42 -4.70
C LEU A 145 24.49 17.75 -5.23
N TYR A 146 24.68 17.80 -6.55
CA TYR A 146 25.94 18.16 -7.21
C TYR A 146 25.85 19.48 -7.97
N LYS A 147 25.22 20.51 -7.40
CA LYS A 147 25.35 21.86 -7.94
C LYS A 147 26.74 22.39 -7.53
N PRO A 148 27.73 22.49 -8.44
CA PRO A 148 29.00 23.11 -8.07
C PRO A 148 28.76 24.56 -7.65
N PRO A 149 29.47 25.08 -6.65
CA PRO A 149 29.35 26.48 -6.27
C PRO A 149 29.67 27.33 -7.50
N CYS A 150 28.71 28.18 -7.88
CA CYS A 150 28.89 29.14 -8.95
C CYS A 150 30.16 29.95 -8.67
N LEU A 151 31.18 29.80 -9.51
CA LEU A 151 32.31 30.71 -9.57
C LEU A 151 31.76 32.09 -9.85
N ARG A 152 31.82 32.95 -8.83
CA ARG A 152 31.55 34.38 -8.91
C ARG A 152 32.62 34.96 -9.83
N THR A 153 32.28 35.21 -11.08
CA THR A 153 33.05 36.10 -11.95
C THR A 153 32.97 37.49 -11.33
N GLU A 154 34.02 37.89 -10.63
CA GLU A 154 34.33 39.29 -10.39
C GLU A 154 34.62 39.91 -11.75
N GLU A 155 33.68 40.71 -12.25
CA GLU A 155 33.97 41.70 -13.28
C GLU A 155 34.25 43.04 -12.59
N SER A 156 35.44 43.56 -12.96
CA SER A 156 36.03 44.90 -12.78
C SER A 156 36.43 45.35 -11.38
#